data_AF-A0A815LYD7-F1
#
_entry.id   AF-A0A815LYD7-F1
#
_cell.length_a   1.000
_cell.length_b   1.000
_cell.length_c   1.000
_cell.angle_alpha   90.00
_cell.angle_beta   90.00
_cell.angle_gamma   90.00
#
_symmetry.space_group_name_H-M   'P 1'
#
loop_
_entity.id
_entity.type
_entity.pdbx_description
1 polymer ?
#
loop_
_entity_poly.entity_id
_entity_poly.type
_entity_poly.pdbx_seq_one_letter_code
_entity_poly.pdbx_strand_id
1 'polypeptide(L)'
;MSLITFILASTILTSYKLTAASEVLQGTICGLRTGLGTNCNGQNPLEGCPGGFIRQNWPFGKTGTGFLQFCATSDGNNVQPGKPGTVCGLVTGFLGNLCGGINPFLGCPAGYERYLWFTSWGSGLAAWCSKVDSTIADLPGTVCGMQTNFDQTGVSCGGYSPGRGSCPPGYGVNHWVVDFGNKFWSWCYKQ
;
A
#
# COMPACT_ATOMS: atom_id res chain seq x y z
N MET A 1 -4.45 -7.81 70.43
CA MET A 1 -3.31 -7.55 69.54
C MET A 1 -3.80 -7.74 68.12
N SER A 2 -4.17 -6.67 67.42
CA SER A 2 -4.71 -6.74 66.06
C SER A 2 -3.60 -6.49 65.05
N LEU A 3 -3.34 -7.48 64.20
CA LEU A 3 -2.36 -7.41 63.13
C LEU A 3 -3.05 -6.78 61.89
N ILE A 4 -2.59 -5.59 61.50
CA ILE A 4 -3.05 -4.91 60.29
C ILE A 4 -2.09 -5.30 59.15
N THR A 5 -2.59 -6.06 58.17
CA THR A 5 -1.85 -6.44 56.97
C THR A 5 -2.01 -5.36 55.91
N PHE A 6 -0.93 -4.61 55.63
CA PHE A 6 -0.85 -3.68 54.52
C PHE A 6 -0.47 -4.45 53.24
N ILE A 7 -1.37 -4.48 52.25
CA ILE A 7 -1.10 -5.00 50.91
C ILE A 7 -0.61 -3.83 50.05
N LEU A 8 0.70 -3.79 49.76
CA LEU A 8 1.27 -2.90 48.77
C LEU A 8 0.95 -3.42 47.37
N ALA A 9 0.01 -2.78 46.68
CA ALA A 9 -0.22 -2.98 45.26
C ALA A 9 0.88 -2.27 44.46
N SER A 10 1.87 -3.04 43.98
CA SER A 10 2.89 -2.55 43.05
C SER A 10 2.28 -2.43 41.65
N THR A 11 1.92 -1.21 41.26
CA THR A 11 1.55 -0.88 39.88
C THR A 11 2.79 -0.95 38.99
N ILE A 12 2.93 -2.05 38.25
CA ILE A 12 3.92 -2.19 37.19
C ILE A 12 3.48 -1.28 36.04
N LEU A 13 4.08 -0.09 35.94
CA LEU A 13 4.01 0.74 34.74
C LEU A 13 4.85 0.08 33.65
N THR A 14 4.21 -0.78 32.86
CA THR A 14 4.79 -1.24 31.60
C THR A 14 4.80 -0.05 30.65
N SER A 15 5.98 0.56 30.47
CA SER A 15 6.20 1.59 29.45
C SER A 15 5.99 0.97 28.07
N TYR A 16 4.77 1.05 27.55
CA TYR A 16 4.50 0.75 26.15
C TYR A 16 5.29 1.76 25.31
N LYS A 17 6.41 1.31 24.74
CA LYS A 17 7.06 2.03 23.65
C LYS A 17 5.98 2.16 22.57
N LEU A 18 5.43 3.36 22.38
CA LEU A 18 4.62 3.64 21.19
C LEU A 18 5.52 3.29 20.01
N THR A 19 5.26 2.14 19.40
CA THR A 19 5.89 1.73 18.16
C THR A 19 5.67 2.88 17.20
N ALA A 20 6.77 3.55 16.84
CA ALA A 20 6.77 4.66 15.91
C ALA A 20 5.85 4.30 14.73
N ALA A 21 4.90 5.18 14.42
CA ALA A 21 3.98 4.98 13.32
C ALA A 21 4.81 4.57 12.09
N SER A 22 4.53 3.38 11.56
CA SER A 22 5.31 2.78 10.49
C SER A 22 5.55 3.80 9.39
N GLU A 23 6.82 4.09 9.15
CA GLU A 23 7.26 5.12 8.22
C GLU A 23 6.94 4.72 6.78
N VAL A 24 6.37 5.64 5.99
CA VAL A 24 6.21 5.40 4.54
C VAL A 24 7.43 5.86 3.78
N LEU A 25 7.95 4.98 2.92
CA LEU A 25 9.07 5.28 2.03
C LEU A 25 8.63 6.13 0.85
N GLN A 26 9.59 6.78 0.19
CA GLN A 26 9.39 7.36 -1.14
C GLN A 26 8.79 6.30 -2.09
N GLY A 27 7.80 6.69 -2.87
CA GLY A 27 7.08 5.80 -3.76
C GLY A 27 5.94 5.01 -3.12
N THR A 28 5.63 5.23 -1.84
CA THR A 28 4.44 4.63 -1.22
C THR A 28 3.17 5.07 -1.96
N ILE A 29 2.34 4.08 -2.29
CA ILE A 29 1.16 4.28 -3.14
C ILE A 29 -0.03 4.70 -2.30
N CYS A 30 -0.73 5.73 -2.75
CA CYS A 30 -1.91 6.29 -2.12
C CYS A 30 -2.94 6.67 -3.18
N GLY A 31 -4.18 6.23 -3.00
CA GLY A 31 -5.21 6.36 -4.02
C GLY A 31 -4.91 5.50 -5.26
N LEU A 32 -5.93 4.82 -5.79
CA LEU A 32 -5.81 3.94 -6.94
C LEU A 32 -7.13 3.94 -7.69
N ARG A 33 -7.13 4.41 -8.94
CA ARG A 33 -8.35 4.64 -9.74
C ARG A 33 -8.20 4.25 -11.21
N THR A 34 -9.28 3.68 -11.74
CA THR A 34 -9.51 3.41 -13.17
C THR A 34 -10.88 3.94 -13.63
N GLY A 35 -11.50 4.76 -12.78
CA GLY A 35 -12.89 5.24 -12.83
C GLY A 35 -13.41 5.37 -11.39
N LEU A 36 -13.90 4.25 -10.85
CA LEU A 36 -14.10 4.07 -9.41
C LEU A 36 -12.77 3.66 -8.74
N GLY A 37 -12.61 4.00 -7.47
CA GLY A 37 -11.43 3.61 -6.69
C GLY A 37 -11.21 4.52 -5.50
N THR A 38 -9.97 4.52 -4.98
CA THR A 38 -9.64 5.21 -3.74
C THR A 38 -9.08 6.60 -4.00
N ASN A 39 -9.49 7.55 -3.18
CA ASN A 39 -8.85 8.86 -3.12
C ASN A 39 -7.56 8.77 -2.29
N CYS A 40 -6.61 9.67 -2.57
CA CYS A 40 -5.45 9.88 -1.73
C CYS A 40 -5.65 11.13 -0.89
N ASN A 41 -5.84 10.96 0.42
CA ASN A 41 -6.11 12.03 1.38
C ASN A 41 -7.28 12.92 0.94
N GLY A 42 -8.38 12.28 0.51
CA GLY A 42 -9.56 12.96 -0.04
C GLY A 42 -9.44 13.45 -1.48
N GLN A 43 -8.24 13.49 -2.07
CA GLN A 43 -8.04 13.93 -3.45
C GLN A 43 -8.15 12.79 -4.45
N ASN A 44 -8.82 13.05 -5.57
CA ASN A 44 -9.00 12.10 -6.66
C ASN A 44 -7.72 12.05 -7.53
N PRO A 45 -7.02 10.89 -7.64
CA PRO A 45 -5.83 10.77 -8.51
C PRO A 45 -6.03 11.18 -9.98
N LEU A 46 -7.27 11.17 -10.49
CA LEU A 46 -7.60 11.69 -11.83
C LEU A 46 -7.42 13.21 -11.93
N GLU A 47 -7.74 13.93 -10.86
CA GLU A 47 -7.74 15.39 -10.79
C GLU A 47 -6.42 15.94 -10.25
N GLY A 48 -5.71 15.16 -9.43
CA GLY A 48 -4.42 15.57 -8.87
C GLY A 48 -4.00 14.71 -7.68
N CYS A 49 -2.86 15.05 -7.10
CA CYS A 49 -2.33 14.39 -5.92
C CYS A 49 -2.04 15.40 -4.81
N PRO A 50 -2.16 15.01 -3.53
CA PRO A 50 -1.91 15.91 -2.42
C PRO A 50 -0.44 16.33 -2.39
N GLY A 51 -0.15 17.45 -1.72
CA GLY A 51 1.24 17.91 -1.55
C GLY A 51 2.15 16.80 -1.01
N GLY A 52 3.33 16.66 -1.62
CA GLY A 52 4.29 15.58 -1.35
C GLY A 52 4.05 14.29 -2.14
N PHE A 53 3.09 14.28 -3.07
CA PHE A 53 2.81 13.15 -3.95
C PHE A 53 2.83 13.55 -5.42
N ILE A 54 3.30 12.65 -6.27
CA ILE A 54 3.24 12.76 -7.72
C ILE A 54 2.17 11.83 -8.29
N ARG A 55 1.46 12.31 -9.31
CA ARG A 55 0.49 11.51 -10.06
C ARG A 55 1.23 10.59 -11.02
N GLN A 56 0.84 9.33 -11.03
CA GLN A 56 1.24 8.36 -12.03
C GLN A 56 0.04 8.00 -12.90
N ASN A 57 0.29 7.85 -14.19
CA ASN A 57 -0.71 7.42 -15.15
C ASN A 57 -0.17 6.23 -15.93
N TRP A 58 -0.78 5.08 -15.70
CA TRP A 58 -0.25 3.82 -16.16
C TRP A 58 -1.18 3.19 -17.18
N PRO A 59 -0.77 3.13 -18.45
CA PRO A 59 -1.57 2.47 -19.46
C PRO A 59 -1.67 0.98 -19.13
N PHE A 60 -2.88 0.42 -19.22
CA PHE A 60 -3.12 -1.00 -19.14
C PHE A 60 -4.04 -1.48 -20.26
N GLY A 61 -3.95 -2.78 -20.54
CA GLY A 61 -4.71 -3.47 -21.58
C GLY A 61 -4.02 -3.45 -22.94
N LYS A 62 -4.32 -4.48 -23.74
CA LYS A 62 -3.73 -4.77 -25.06
C LYS A 62 -3.76 -3.58 -26.04
N THR A 63 -4.75 -2.69 -25.91
CA THR A 63 -4.95 -1.50 -26.76
C THR A 63 -4.47 -0.20 -26.12
N GLY A 64 -3.96 -0.21 -24.88
CA GLY A 64 -3.55 0.98 -24.14
C GLY A 64 -4.69 1.95 -23.83
N THR A 65 -5.95 1.50 -23.91
CA THR A 65 -7.15 2.34 -23.74
C THR A 65 -7.56 2.50 -22.27
N GLY A 66 -7.00 1.70 -21.36
CA GLY A 66 -7.22 1.79 -19.92
C GLY A 66 -6.06 2.48 -19.22
N PHE A 67 -6.35 3.20 -18.14
CA PHE A 67 -5.36 3.90 -17.34
C PHE A 67 -5.56 3.64 -15.86
N LEU A 68 -4.51 3.17 -15.19
CA LEU A 68 -4.44 3.10 -13.75
C LEU A 68 -3.77 4.37 -13.26
N GLN A 69 -4.47 5.11 -12.42
CA GLN A 69 -3.96 6.34 -11.85
C GLN A 69 -3.85 6.23 -10.36
N PHE A 70 -2.72 6.66 -9.85
CA PHE A 70 -2.42 6.62 -8.44
C PHE A 70 -1.49 7.77 -8.07
N CYS A 71 -1.48 8.11 -6.78
CA CYS A 71 -0.51 9.02 -6.23
C CYS A 71 0.61 8.22 -5.57
N ALA A 72 1.85 8.68 -5.72
CA ALA A 72 2.99 8.09 -5.06
C ALA A 72 3.78 9.17 -4.32
N THR A 73 4.25 8.89 -3.09
CA THR A 73 5.06 9.85 -2.33
C THR A 73 6.31 10.23 -3.12
N SER A 74 6.51 11.53 -3.35
CA SER A 74 7.65 12.03 -4.12
C SER A 74 8.86 12.34 -3.24
N ASP A 75 8.62 12.63 -1.97
CA ASP A 75 9.65 12.99 -1.00
C ASP A 75 9.92 11.83 -0.05
N GLY A 76 11.14 11.29 -0.09
CA GLY A 76 11.62 10.27 0.84
C GLY A 76 12.19 10.83 2.13
N ASN A 77 12.36 12.15 2.23
CA ASN A 77 12.96 12.80 3.39
C ASN A 77 11.94 13.13 4.47
N ASN A 78 10.65 13.12 4.12
CA ASN A 78 9.56 13.35 5.07
C ASN A 78 8.99 12.01 5.51
N VAL A 79 9.64 11.44 6.52
CA VAL A 79 9.14 10.32 7.32
C VAL A 79 7.79 10.71 7.90
N GLN A 80 6.71 10.21 7.32
CA GLN A 80 5.35 10.44 7.78
C GLN A 80 4.59 9.11 7.77
N PRO A 81 3.52 8.96 8.57
CA PRO A 81 2.58 7.87 8.40
C PRO A 81 1.95 7.96 7.01
N GLY A 82 1.55 6.81 6.45
CA GLY A 82 0.73 6.76 5.24
C GLY A 82 -0.53 7.60 5.41
N LYS A 83 -0.88 8.36 4.37
CA LYS A 83 -2.10 9.16 4.37
C LYS A 83 -3.33 8.27 4.22
N PRO A 84 -4.54 8.74 4.57
CA PRO A 84 -5.77 8.09 4.13
C PRO A 84 -5.70 7.83 2.63
N GLY A 85 -6.09 6.64 2.18
CA GLY A 85 -5.90 6.21 0.80
C GLY A 85 -4.65 5.36 0.55
N THR A 86 -3.70 5.27 1.48
CA THR A 86 -2.51 4.41 1.35
C THR A 86 -2.93 2.97 1.07
N VAL A 87 -2.34 2.39 0.03
CA VAL A 87 -2.69 1.06 -0.48
C VAL A 87 -1.94 -0.01 0.30
N CYS A 88 -2.67 -1.02 0.76
CA CYS A 88 -2.15 -2.17 1.46
C CYS A 88 -2.80 -3.44 0.94
N GLY A 89 -2.01 -4.46 0.65
CA GLY A 89 -2.45 -5.66 -0.05
C GLY A 89 -2.91 -5.34 -1.47
N LEU A 90 -2.25 -5.93 -2.47
CA LEU A 90 -2.70 -5.83 -3.86
C LEU A 90 -2.73 -7.24 -4.42
N VAL A 91 -3.93 -7.73 -4.72
CA VAL A 91 -4.15 -9.10 -5.19
C VAL A 91 -4.96 -9.13 -6.48
N THR A 92 -4.64 -10.08 -7.35
CA THR A 92 -5.32 -10.35 -8.62
C THR A 92 -5.51 -11.86 -8.77
N GLY A 93 -6.75 -12.32 -8.96
CA GLY A 93 -7.03 -13.75 -9.09
C GLY A 93 -6.45 -14.64 -7.97
N PHE A 94 -6.43 -14.15 -6.73
CA PHE A 94 -5.82 -14.72 -5.51
C PHE A 94 -4.29 -14.66 -5.37
N LEU A 95 -3.56 -14.15 -6.37
CA LEU A 95 -2.12 -13.93 -6.29
C LEU A 95 -1.81 -12.49 -5.89
N GLY A 96 -0.76 -12.25 -5.12
CA GLY A 96 -0.34 -10.92 -4.67
C GLY A 96 0.03 -10.88 -3.20
N ASN A 97 0.12 -9.68 -2.61
CA ASN A 97 0.43 -9.52 -1.19
C ASN A 97 -0.84 -9.33 -0.37
N LEU A 98 -0.81 -9.91 0.83
CA LEU A 98 -1.84 -9.75 1.83
C LEU A 98 -1.67 -8.40 2.55
N CYS A 99 -2.76 -7.83 3.09
CA CYS A 99 -2.71 -6.66 3.97
C CYS A 99 -2.86 -7.11 5.41
N GLY A 100 -1.83 -6.96 6.24
CA GLY A 100 -1.82 -7.44 7.62
C GLY A 100 -2.11 -8.95 7.73
N GLY A 101 -1.70 -9.73 6.73
CA GLY A 101 -2.00 -11.17 6.64
C GLY A 101 -3.41 -11.51 6.12
N ILE A 102 -4.24 -10.52 5.78
CA ILE A 102 -5.59 -10.73 5.24
C ILE A 102 -5.58 -10.56 3.72
N ASN A 103 -6.20 -11.50 3.00
CA ASN A 103 -6.40 -11.38 1.56
C ASN A 103 -7.49 -10.34 1.25
N PRO A 104 -7.21 -9.26 0.48
CA PRO A 104 -8.20 -8.24 0.17
C PRO A 104 -9.50 -8.73 -0.48
N PHE A 105 -9.52 -9.91 -1.13
CA PHE A 105 -10.79 -10.50 -1.60
C PHE A 105 -11.72 -10.90 -0.44
N LEU A 106 -11.15 -11.37 0.67
CA LEU A 106 -11.90 -11.86 1.83
C LEU A 106 -12.29 -10.72 2.77
N GLY A 107 -11.50 -9.65 2.82
CA GLY A 107 -11.75 -8.50 3.68
C GLY A 107 -10.50 -7.65 3.87
N CYS A 108 -10.58 -6.68 4.76
CA CYS A 108 -9.45 -5.83 5.13
C CYS A 108 -9.29 -5.77 6.65
N PRO A 109 -8.06 -5.54 7.16
CA PRO A 109 -7.83 -5.29 8.58
C PRO A 109 -8.62 -4.07 9.08
N ALA A 110 -8.81 -3.99 10.39
CA ALA A 110 -9.42 -2.81 11.02
C ALA A 110 -8.66 -1.53 10.62
N GLY A 111 -9.41 -0.47 10.30
CA GLY A 111 -8.83 0.78 9.81
C GLY A 111 -8.50 0.79 8.31
N TYR A 112 -8.87 -0.26 7.58
CA TYR A 112 -8.76 -0.30 6.13
C TYR A 112 -10.10 -0.66 5.49
N GLU A 113 -10.39 -0.02 4.36
CA GLU A 113 -11.55 -0.30 3.52
C GLU A 113 -11.16 -1.18 2.33
N ARG A 114 -12.07 -2.08 1.94
CA ARG A 114 -11.89 -2.99 0.81
C ARG A 114 -12.35 -2.35 -0.49
N TYR A 115 -11.52 -2.47 -1.52
CA TYR A 115 -11.84 -2.06 -2.88
C TYR A 115 -11.65 -3.21 -3.85
N LEU A 116 -12.58 -3.30 -4.80
CA LEU A 116 -12.59 -4.30 -5.87
C LEU A 116 -12.58 -3.59 -7.21
N TRP A 117 -11.76 -4.06 -8.13
CA TRP A 117 -11.71 -3.58 -9.50
C TRP A 117 -11.86 -4.74 -10.48
N PHE A 118 -12.89 -4.67 -11.31
CA PHE A 118 -13.12 -5.61 -12.39
C PHE A 118 -12.29 -5.20 -13.61
N THR A 119 -11.30 -6.02 -13.97
CA THR A 119 -10.56 -5.82 -15.21
C THR A 119 -11.34 -6.46 -16.36
N SER A 120 -11.63 -5.70 -17.42
CA SER A 120 -12.52 -6.12 -18.50
C SER A 120 -11.88 -7.07 -19.53
N TRP A 121 -10.57 -7.34 -19.45
CA TRP A 121 -9.83 -7.97 -20.56
C TRP A 121 -8.98 -9.19 -20.16
N GLY A 122 -9.25 -9.78 -18.99
CA GLY A 122 -8.66 -11.06 -18.62
C GLY A 122 -9.05 -11.47 -17.21
N SER A 123 -10.23 -12.09 -17.05
CA SER A 123 -10.75 -12.91 -15.92
C SER A 123 -10.46 -12.47 -14.47
N GLY A 124 -9.84 -11.33 -14.25
CA GLY A 124 -9.13 -11.01 -13.04
C GLY A 124 -9.86 -9.90 -12.32
N LEU A 125 -10.50 -10.25 -11.23
CA LEU A 125 -10.80 -9.28 -10.20
C LEU A 125 -9.47 -8.87 -9.56
N ALA A 126 -9.25 -7.57 -9.38
CA ALA A 126 -8.21 -7.05 -8.51
C ALA A 126 -8.86 -6.58 -7.20
N ALA A 127 -8.17 -6.76 -6.07
CA ALA A 127 -8.62 -6.25 -4.80
C ALA A 127 -7.46 -5.64 -4.01
N TRP A 128 -7.76 -4.60 -3.24
CA TRP A 128 -6.82 -4.00 -2.30
C TRP A 128 -7.54 -3.45 -1.08
N CYS A 129 -6.75 -3.20 -0.04
CA CYS A 129 -7.18 -2.47 1.14
C CYS A 129 -6.65 -1.04 1.09
N SER A 130 -7.44 -0.09 1.58
CA SER A 130 -7.06 1.32 1.62
C SER A 130 -7.25 1.89 3.01
N LYS A 131 -6.19 2.52 3.52
CA LYS A 131 -6.15 3.08 4.87
C LYS A 131 -7.19 4.21 5.02
N VAL A 132 -7.99 4.18 6.10
CA VAL A 132 -9.07 5.18 6.29
C VAL A 132 -8.62 6.44 7.03
N ASP A 133 -7.60 6.33 7.89
CA ASP A 133 -7.10 7.41 8.75
C ASP A 133 -5.58 7.32 8.92
N SER A 134 -4.89 8.46 8.96
CA SER A 134 -3.44 8.57 9.16
C SER A 134 -2.97 8.14 10.55
N THR A 135 -3.86 8.08 11.54
CA THR A 135 -3.50 7.62 12.91
C THR A 135 -3.18 6.12 12.98
N ILE A 136 -3.63 5.35 11.99
CA ILE A 136 -3.38 3.91 11.89
C ILE A 136 -1.93 3.70 11.41
N ALA A 137 -1.22 2.73 11.99
CA ALA A 137 0.12 2.39 11.49
C ALA A 137 0.04 1.61 10.17
N ASP A 138 0.97 1.85 9.25
CA ASP A 138 1.03 1.10 8.01
C ASP A 138 1.40 -0.37 8.24
N LEU A 139 0.49 -1.25 7.84
CA LEU A 139 0.58 -2.68 8.06
C LEU A 139 1.54 -3.36 7.06
N PRO A 140 2.06 -4.56 7.40
CA PRO A 140 2.61 -5.48 6.40
C PRO A 140 1.68 -5.59 5.19
N GLY A 141 2.24 -5.53 3.99
CA GLY A 141 1.49 -5.45 2.74
C GLY A 141 1.29 -4.04 2.20
N THR A 142 1.68 -2.99 2.92
CA THR A 142 1.68 -1.62 2.39
C THR A 142 2.53 -1.55 1.12
N VAL A 143 1.94 -1.03 0.04
CA VAL A 143 2.55 -1.02 -1.31
C VAL A 143 3.43 0.20 -1.49
N CYS A 144 4.64 -0.03 -2.00
CA CYS A 144 5.62 1.00 -2.29
C CYS A 144 6.34 0.71 -3.60
N GLY A 145 6.44 1.74 -4.43
CA GLY A 145 6.92 1.64 -5.80
C GLY A 145 6.03 0.76 -6.67
N MET A 146 5.94 1.11 -7.94
CA MET A 146 5.30 0.28 -8.95
C MET A 146 6.04 0.56 -10.25
N GLN A 147 6.56 -0.47 -10.94
CA GLN A 147 7.20 -0.36 -12.25
C GLN A 147 6.76 -1.47 -13.22
N THR A 148 6.77 -1.19 -14.52
CA THR A 148 6.47 -2.19 -15.55
C THR A 148 7.76 -2.83 -16.07
N ASN A 149 7.78 -4.16 -16.17
CA ASN A 149 8.43 -4.87 -17.27
C ASN A 149 9.92 -4.59 -17.58
N PHE A 150 10.84 -4.67 -16.61
CA PHE A 150 12.28 -4.32 -16.73
C PHE A 150 12.59 -2.87 -17.13
N ASP A 151 11.60 -2.15 -17.63
CA ASP A 151 11.63 -0.75 -17.97
C ASP A 151 11.65 0.03 -16.64
N GLN A 152 12.56 1.00 -16.52
CA GLN A 152 12.63 1.88 -15.34
C GLN A 152 11.43 2.84 -15.24
N THR A 153 10.43 2.70 -16.10
CA THR A 153 9.20 3.50 -16.11
C THR A 153 8.31 3.13 -14.94
N GLY A 154 8.07 4.10 -14.08
CA GLY A 154 7.27 3.97 -12.88
C GLY A 154 7.89 4.68 -11.70
N VAL A 155 7.42 4.34 -10.50
CA VAL A 155 7.90 4.92 -9.26
C VAL A 155 8.74 3.90 -8.51
N SER A 156 9.97 4.28 -8.17
CA SER A 156 10.85 3.49 -7.33
C SER A 156 10.35 3.50 -5.88
N CYS A 157 10.66 2.44 -5.13
CA CYS A 157 10.40 2.38 -3.69
C CYS A 157 11.68 2.72 -2.93
N GLY A 158 11.77 3.91 -2.33
CA GLY A 158 12.98 4.35 -1.62
C GLY A 158 14.25 4.32 -2.48
N GLY A 159 14.13 4.59 -3.78
CA GLY A 159 15.21 4.48 -4.76
C GLY A 159 15.41 3.08 -5.38
N TYR A 160 14.76 2.04 -4.86
CA TYR A 160 14.83 0.68 -5.39
C TYR A 160 13.83 0.45 -6.52
N SER A 161 14.21 -0.36 -7.50
CA SER A 161 13.45 -0.60 -8.73
C SER A 161 12.72 -1.96 -8.67
N PRO A 162 11.41 -1.99 -8.32
CA PRO A 162 10.65 -3.24 -8.29
C PRO A 162 10.59 -3.90 -9.67
N GLY A 163 10.64 -3.13 -10.77
CA GLY A 163 10.70 -3.65 -12.14
C GLY A 163 11.91 -4.54 -12.41
N ARG A 164 12.99 -4.36 -11.64
CA ARG A 164 14.21 -5.18 -11.65
C ARG A 164 14.29 -6.19 -10.50
N GLY A 165 13.18 -6.42 -9.78
CA GLY A 165 13.16 -7.32 -8.63
C GLY A 165 13.85 -6.76 -7.39
N SER A 166 14.09 -5.45 -7.33
CA SER A 166 14.86 -4.81 -6.26
C SER A 166 13.93 -4.01 -5.34
N CYS A 167 13.98 -4.30 -4.04
CA CYS A 167 13.19 -3.62 -3.01
C CYS A 167 14.06 -3.26 -1.80
N PRO A 168 13.66 -2.25 -1.00
CA PRO A 168 14.36 -1.90 0.23
C PRO A 168 14.39 -3.05 1.25
N PRO A 169 15.34 -3.05 2.20
CA PRO A 169 15.31 -4.00 3.32
C PRO A 169 13.96 -3.98 4.06
N GLY A 170 13.42 -5.17 4.36
CA GLY A 170 12.09 -5.31 4.98
C GLY A 170 10.92 -5.24 4.00
N TYR A 171 11.18 -5.14 2.70
CA TYR A 171 10.15 -5.19 1.65
C TYR A 171 10.37 -6.41 0.74
N GLY A 172 9.27 -7.07 0.38
CA GLY A 172 9.22 -8.10 -0.65
C GLY A 172 8.85 -7.52 -2.01
N VAL A 173 9.10 -8.27 -3.07
CA VAL A 173 8.66 -7.94 -4.43
C VAL A 173 7.51 -8.84 -4.87
N ASN A 174 6.54 -8.28 -5.56
CA ASN A 174 5.50 -9.02 -6.26
C ASN A 174 5.49 -8.69 -7.74
N HIS A 175 4.97 -9.63 -8.53
CA HIS A 175 4.82 -9.51 -9.96
C HIS A 175 3.40 -9.92 -10.39
N TRP A 176 2.77 -9.13 -11.25
CA TRP A 176 1.50 -9.46 -11.87
C TRP A 176 1.57 -9.30 -13.38
N VAL A 177 1.23 -10.37 -14.11
CA VAL A 177 1.15 -10.35 -15.56
C VAL A 177 -0.13 -9.65 -16.00
N VAL A 178 0.01 -8.53 -16.71
CA VAL A 178 -1.11 -7.64 -17.11
C VAL A 178 -1.47 -7.74 -18.59
N ASP A 179 -0.59 -8.24 -19.46
CA ASP A 179 -0.85 -8.39 -20.90
C ASP A 179 -0.39 -9.77 -21.42
N PHE A 180 -1.21 -10.81 -21.22
CA PHE A 180 -1.07 -12.15 -21.82
C PHE A 180 0.39 -12.66 -21.99
N GLY A 181 1.23 -12.43 -20.98
CA GLY A 181 2.61 -12.94 -20.93
C GLY A 181 3.74 -11.96 -21.30
N ASN A 182 3.46 -10.79 -21.88
CA ASN A 182 4.54 -9.89 -22.34
C ASN A 182 4.76 -8.65 -21.47
N LYS A 183 3.81 -8.32 -20.57
CA LYS A 183 3.99 -7.26 -19.58
C LYS A 183 3.69 -7.72 -18.17
N PHE A 184 4.58 -7.41 -17.23
CA PHE A 184 4.33 -7.53 -15.80
C PHE A 184 4.41 -6.19 -15.09
N TRP A 185 3.56 -6.01 -14.09
CA TRP A 185 3.67 -5.00 -13.05
C TRP A 185 4.44 -5.57 -11.89
N SER A 186 5.43 -4.83 -11.42
CA SER A 186 6.16 -5.16 -10.22
C SER A 186 5.97 -4.06 -9.19
N TRP A 187 5.79 -4.43 -7.93
CA TRP A 187 5.77 -3.50 -6.81
C TRP A 187 6.49 -4.08 -5.61
N CYS A 188 6.99 -3.20 -4.74
CA CYS A 188 7.44 -3.61 -3.43
C CYS A 188 6.27 -3.58 -2.44
N TYR A 189 6.31 -4.46 -1.45
CA TYR A 189 5.38 -4.45 -0.34
C TYR A 189 6.12 -4.68 0.96
N LYS A 190 5.70 -4.01 2.03
CA LYS A 190 6.28 -4.18 3.36
C LYS A 190 6.03 -5.62 3.85
N GLN A 191 7.05 -6.32 4.36
CA GLN A 191 6.90 -7.67 4.93
C GLN A 191 6.41 -7.66 6.38
#